data_AF-A0A167V6G7-F1
#
_entry.id   AF-A0A167V6G7-F1
#
_cell.length_a   1.000
_cell.length_b   1.000
_cell.length_c   1.000
_cell.angle_alpha   90.00
_cell.angle_beta   90.00
_cell.angle_gamma   90.00
#
_symmetry.space_group_name_H-M   'P 1'
#
loop_
_entity.id
_entity.type
_entity.pdbx_description
1 polymer ?
#
loop_
_entity_poly.entity_id
_entity_poly.type
_entity_poly.pdbx_seq_one_letter_code
_entity_poly.pdbx_strand_id
1 'polypeptide(L)'
;MRLQHTVIGAYWHETEQMWHVKIQKGHDPKAIIEDRANVFVNASGALNEACRFSKWKWPLIEGRNSFKGTMLHTANWDSNVDIDGKRVAVIGSGSSAVQVVSSIQSSAETLKCFIRSPSWVTAGFAQRFAGEGGANFTYSERQREILRSDPKKYLAYRKKIESELNSRFRFILNGSKEQQQAKEFSEKDMRSRLARKPQIADHLIPKNFPVGCRRPTPDNGFLEALCEPNVSVVTSAIKSITPNGIKTVGDLEHGFDIIICATGFDVSWRPRFPTIGREGVNLDEYWSNTPETYLSIAVANFPNYFIFNGPFGPYGHGSFIPITETISRYVMQMLAKMSQEEIGSFAPLEEAVADFAEHRRAFLPRTAWTAPCRSWFKQGTVDGEPMMWPGSRIHFLQTMQFPRWEDYRLKYLTSNRFAYLGNGFAVRETDGRDLSWYLGLLNGDDKQPELDDEDFADFLLNT
;
A
#
# COMPACT_ATOMS: atom_id res chain seq x y z
N MET A 1 -3.10 21.07 1.16
CA MET A 1 -3.93 19.92 1.59
C MET A 1 -5.22 20.44 2.20
N ARG A 2 -6.39 19.95 1.76
CA ARG A 2 -7.69 20.26 2.36
C ARG A 2 -8.17 19.03 3.14
N LEU A 3 -8.34 19.16 4.46
CA LEU A 3 -8.88 18.10 5.31
C LEU A 3 -10.41 18.18 5.38
N GLN A 4 -11.08 17.11 5.80
CA GLN A 4 -12.56 17.03 5.81
C GLN A 4 -13.19 17.30 4.44
N HIS A 5 -12.56 16.83 3.36
CA HIS A 5 -13.06 16.92 2.00
C HIS A 5 -13.04 15.51 1.41
N THR A 6 -14.23 14.98 1.10
CA THR A 6 -14.39 13.63 0.56
C THR A 6 -14.70 13.74 -0.92
N VAL A 7 -13.87 13.14 -1.78
CA VAL A 7 -14.22 13.01 -3.21
C VAL A 7 -15.37 12.04 -3.33
N ILE A 8 -16.45 12.47 -3.99
CA ILE A 8 -17.68 11.70 -4.18
C ILE A 8 -17.97 11.38 -5.65
N GLY A 9 -17.15 11.87 -6.59
CA GLY A 9 -17.19 11.50 -8.00
C GLY A 9 -16.06 12.17 -8.79
N ALA A 10 -15.59 11.51 -9.85
CA ALA A 10 -14.63 12.04 -10.81
C ALA A 10 -15.06 11.65 -12.22
N TYR A 11 -15.13 12.62 -13.13
CA TYR A 11 -15.72 12.47 -14.47
C TYR A 11 -14.78 13.05 -15.52
N TRP A 12 -14.35 12.23 -16.47
CA TRP A 12 -13.52 12.68 -17.59
C TRP A 12 -14.37 13.43 -18.62
N HIS A 13 -13.91 14.62 -19.01
CA HIS A 13 -14.52 15.42 -20.07
C HIS A 13 -13.64 15.42 -21.32
N GLU A 14 -14.10 14.73 -22.37
CA GLU A 14 -13.31 14.47 -23.59
C GLU A 14 -12.95 15.74 -24.38
N THR A 15 -13.89 16.69 -24.48
CA THR A 15 -13.69 17.96 -25.20
C THR A 15 -12.67 18.85 -24.50
N GLU A 16 -12.73 18.90 -23.17
CA GLU A 16 -11.86 19.76 -22.36
C GLU A 16 -10.51 19.09 -22.03
N GLN A 17 -10.43 17.77 -22.15
CA GLN A 17 -9.30 16.95 -21.72
C GLN A 17 -8.96 17.16 -20.24
N MET A 18 -10.00 17.21 -19.39
CA MET A 18 -9.89 17.43 -17.95
C MET A 18 -10.83 16.51 -17.17
N TRP A 19 -10.47 16.27 -15.91
CA TRP A 19 -11.32 15.65 -14.91
C TRP A 19 -12.15 16.73 -14.20
N HIS A 20 -13.45 16.47 -14.07
CA HIS A 20 -14.35 17.21 -13.18
C HIS A 20 -14.55 16.37 -11.91
N VAL A 21 -14.30 16.96 -10.75
CA VAL A 21 -14.26 16.25 -9.47
C VAL A 21 -15.30 16.85 -8.53
N LYS A 22 -16.20 16.00 -8.03
CA LYS A 22 -17.20 16.37 -7.03
C LYS A 22 -16.68 16.05 -5.64
N ILE A 23 -16.74 17.02 -4.73
CA ILE A 23 -16.14 16.95 -3.40
C ILE A 23 -17.17 17.39 -2.36
N GLN A 24 -17.45 16.53 -1.39
CA GLN A 24 -18.25 16.85 -0.21
C GLN A 24 -17.37 17.48 0.89
N LYS A 25 -17.79 18.62 1.43
CA LYS A 25 -17.15 19.28 2.57
C LYS A 25 -17.75 18.82 3.90
N GLY A 26 -16.89 18.50 4.86
CA GLY A 26 -17.30 18.07 6.19
C GLY A 26 -18.15 16.80 6.15
N HIS A 27 -19.16 16.76 7.01
CA HIS A 27 -20.12 15.66 7.12
C HIS A 27 -21.49 15.99 6.52
N ASP A 28 -21.71 17.21 6.02
CA ASP A 28 -22.98 17.62 5.42
C ASP A 28 -23.08 17.07 3.99
N PRO A 29 -24.04 16.17 3.69
CA PRO A 29 -24.23 15.62 2.35
C PRO A 29 -24.58 16.67 1.29
N LYS A 30 -25.07 17.85 1.69
CA LYS A 30 -25.46 18.92 0.76
C LYS A 30 -24.31 19.88 0.44
N ALA A 31 -23.23 19.88 1.21
CA ALA A 31 -22.09 20.77 1.03
C ALA A 31 -21.14 20.26 -0.08
N ILE A 32 -21.62 20.20 -1.32
CA ILE A 32 -20.86 19.70 -2.48
C ILE A 32 -20.24 20.89 -3.23
N ILE A 33 -18.95 20.77 -3.57
CA ILE A 33 -18.27 21.65 -4.52
C ILE A 33 -17.76 20.83 -5.71
N GLU A 34 -17.53 21.52 -6.82
CA GLU A 34 -16.90 20.97 -8.02
C GLU A 34 -15.54 21.62 -8.23
N ASP A 35 -14.56 20.82 -8.65
CA ASP A 35 -13.21 21.24 -8.99
C ASP A 35 -12.81 20.60 -10.33
N ARG A 36 -11.79 21.15 -11.01
CA ARG A 36 -11.32 20.67 -12.32
C ARG A 36 -9.82 20.47 -12.30
N ALA A 37 -9.36 19.39 -12.94
CA ALA A 37 -7.93 19.07 -13.01
C ALA A 37 -7.55 18.46 -14.36
N ASN A 38 -6.41 18.84 -14.92
CA ASN A 38 -5.86 18.17 -16.10
C ASN A 38 -5.51 16.71 -15.80
N VAL A 39 -4.98 16.42 -14.61
CA VAL A 39 -4.54 15.09 -14.17
C VAL A 39 -5.16 14.74 -12.83
N PHE A 40 -5.74 13.55 -12.73
CA PHE A 40 -6.36 13.03 -11.51
C PHE A 40 -5.51 11.90 -10.93
N VAL A 41 -4.93 12.14 -9.76
CA VAL A 41 -4.06 11.17 -9.07
C VAL A 41 -4.80 10.59 -7.86
N ASN A 42 -5.15 9.32 -7.90
CA ASN A 42 -5.73 8.59 -6.78
C ASN A 42 -4.63 8.01 -5.88
N ALA A 43 -4.40 8.67 -4.75
CA ALA A 43 -3.49 8.21 -3.69
C ALA A 43 -4.22 7.82 -2.40
N SER A 44 -5.43 7.24 -2.51
CA SER A 44 -6.26 6.84 -1.35
C SER A 44 -5.77 5.58 -0.60
N GLY A 45 -4.82 4.86 -1.18
CA GLY A 45 -4.13 3.71 -0.58
C GLY A 45 -4.84 2.36 -0.75
N ALA A 46 -4.06 1.28 -0.74
CA ALA A 46 -4.49 -0.10 -1.04
C ALA A 46 -5.25 -0.83 0.09
N LEU A 47 -5.15 -0.37 1.34
CA LEU A 47 -5.75 -1.02 2.52
C LEU A 47 -6.60 -0.03 3.31
N ASN A 48 -7.52 0.60 2.61
CA ASN A 48 -8.37 1.64 3.18
C ASN A 48 -9.79 1.53 2.59
N GLU A 49 -10.06 0.53 1.76
CA GLU A 49 -11.35 0.40 1.09
C GLU A 49 -12.40 -0.12 2.06
N ALA A 50 -13.53 0.58 2.05
CA ALA A 50 -14.84 0.00 2.24
C ALA A 50 -15.81 0.85 1.42
N CYS A 51 -16.98 0.26 1.14
CA CYS A 51 -18.14 0.75 0.39
C CYS A 51 -18.23 2.27 0.22
N ARG A 52 -18.87 2.70 -0.88
CA ARG A 52 -19.15 4.07 -1.36
C ARG A 52 -19.42 5.19 -0.31
N PHE A 53 -19.62 4.88 0.99
CA PHE A 53 -19.85 5.82 2.10
C PHE A 53 -19.23 5.43 3.47
N SER A 54 -18.43 4.36 3.63
CA SER A 54 -17.82 3.97 4.92
C SER A 54 -16.34 3.58 4.76
N LYS A 55 -15.48 4.04 5.68
CA LYS A 55 -14.01 3.81 5.65
C LYS A 55 -13.61 2.35 5.98
N TRP A 56 -14.53 1.57 6.56
CA TRP A 56 -14.39 0.15 6.91
C TRP A 56 -15.78 -0.50 7.06
N LYS A 57 -15.87 -1.83 7.13
CA LYS A 57 -17.15 -2.56 7.31
C LYS A 57 -17.08 -3.45 8.54
N TRP A 58 -18.16 -3.49 9.31
CA TRP A 58 -18.36 -4.49 10.35
C TRP A 58 -18.43 -5.90 9.73
N PRO A 59 -18.00 -6.95 10.45
CA PRO A 59 -18.21 -8.31 9.99
C PRO A 59 -19.70 -8.61 9.85
N LEU A 60 -20.03 -9.37 8.80
CA LEU A 60 -21.39 -9.85 8.54
C LEU A 60 -21.73 -11.00 9.50
N ILE A 61 -21.96 -10.66 10.77
CA ILE A 61 -22.37 -11.59 11.82
C ILE A 61 -23.73 -11.13 12.34
N GLU A 62 -24.68 -12.05 12.37
CA GLU A 62 -26.05 -11.79 12.84
C GLU A 62 -26.05 -11.33 14.30
N GLY A 63 -27.02 -10.49 14.67
CA GLY A 63 -27.22 -10.07 16.07
C GLY A 63 -26.25 -9.00 16.57
N ARG A 64 -25.35 -8.48 15.73
CA ARG A 64 -24.38 -7.42 16.07
C ARG A 64 -24.99 -6.24 16.84
N ASN A 65 -26.12 -5.71 16.36
CA ASN A 65 -26.76 -4.54 16.95
C ASN A 65 -27.43 -4.83 18.31
N SER A 66 -27.50 -6.09 18.72
CA SER A 66 -28.11 -6.49 20.00
C SER A 66 -27.11 -6.49 21.17
N PHE A 67 -25.80 -6.48 20.89
CA PHE A 67 -24.76 -6.54 21.91
C PHE A 67 -24.84 -5.32 22.83
N LYS A 68 -24.92 -5.57 24.14
CA LYS A 68 -25.03 -4.51 25.15
C LYS A 68 -23.68 -3.95 25.60
N GLY A 69 -22.59 -4.67 25.31
CA GLY A 69 -21.23 -4.21 25.57
C GLY A 69 -20.69 -3.29 24.48
N THR A 70 -19.39 -3.04 24.52
CA THR A 70 -18.72 -2.14 23.57
C THR A 70 -18.19 -2.89 22.36
N MET A 71 -18.54 -2.43 21.16
CA MET A 71 -17.94 -2.94 19.91
C MET A 71 -16.87 -1.98 19.38
N LEU A 72 -15.69 -2.51 19.11
CA LEU A 72 -14.59 -1.80 18.47
C LEU A 72 -14.25 -2.42 17.12
N HIS A 73 -13.78 -1.60 16.18
CA HIS A 73 -13.17 -2.09 14.95
C HIS A 73 -11.77 -1.51 14.83
N THR A 74 -10.78 -2.32 14.49
CA THR A 74 -9.36 -1.89 14.51
C THR A 74 -9.06 -0.78 13.49
N ALA A 75 -9.89 -0.62 12.45
CA ALA A 75 -9.77 0.47 11.48
C ALA A 75 -10.36 1.82 11.95
N ASN A 76 -11.10 1.86 13.06
CA ASN A 76 -11.66 3.07 13.66
C ASN A 76 -11.73 2.89 15.18
N TRP A 77 -10.54 2.82 15.75
CA TRP A 77 -10.32 2.59 17.16
C TRP A 77 -10.81 3.77 18.00
N ASP A 78 -11.61 3.50 19.03
CA ASP A 78 -11.98 4.48 20.04
C ASP A 78 -11.03 4.33 21.24
N SER A 79 -10.24 5.38 21.49
CA SER A 79 -9.23 5.37 22.55
C SER A 79 -9.81 5.68 23.94
N ASN A 80 -11.11 6.01 24.03
CA ASN A 80 -11.77 6.27 25.30
C ASN A 80 -12.31 5.00 25.97
N VAL A 81 -12.24 3.85 25.29
CA VAL A 81 -12.73 2.57 25.82
C VAL A 81 -11.66 1.96 26.72
N ASP A 82 -11.99 1.85 28.00
CA ASP A 82 -11.16 1.18 28.99
C ASP A 82 -11.27 -0.34 28.88
N ILE A 83 -10.13 -0.99 28.67
CA ILE A 83 -9.99 -2.44 28.48
C ILE A 83 -9.56 -3.12 29.79
N ASP A 84 -9.07 -2.37 30.77
CA ASP A 84 -8.51 -2.93 32.00
C ASP A 84 -9.58 -3.69 32.79
N GLY A 85 -9.27 -4.93 33.15
CA GLY A 85 -10.17 -5.81 33.89
C GLY A 85 -11.45 -6.20 33.13
N LYS A 86 -11.49 -6.08 31.80
CA LYS A 86 -12.66 -6.47 30.99
C LYS A 86 -12.52 -7.86 30.40
N ARG A 87 -13.67 -8.49 30.11
CA ARG A 87 -13.76 -9.70 29.30
C ARG A 87 -13.83 -9.32 27.83
N VAL A 88 -12.80 -9.63 27.07
CA VAL A 88 -12.61 -9.14 25.70
C VAL A 88 -12.64 -10.29 24.69
N ALA A 89 -13.37 -10.11 23.59
CA ALA A 89 -13.27 -10.94 22.40
C ALA A 89 -12.50 -10.23 21.30
N VAL A 90 -11.60 -10.93 20.61
CA VAL A 90 -10.97 -10.46 19.36
C VAL A 90 -11.39 -11.38 18.23
N ILE A 91 -12.04 -10.84 17.20
CA ILE A 91 -12.47 -11.55 16.00
C ILE A 91 -11.47 -11.30 14.88
N GLY A 92 -10.75 -12.35 14.48
CA GLY A 92 -9.75 -12.30 13.41
C GLY A 92 -8.37 -12.78 13.86
N SER A 93 -7.48 -13.02 12.88
CA SER A 93 -6.10 -13.47 13.10
C SER A 93 -5.10 -12.85 12.13
N GLY A 94 -5.48 -11.74 11.47
CA GLY A 94 -4.56 -10.96 10.64
C GLY A 94 -3.68 -10.02 11.46
N SER A 95 -2.89 -9.19 10.78
CA SER A 95 -1.94 -8.25 11.43
C SER A 95 -2.57 -7.40 12.53
N SER A 96 -3.79 -6.89 12.33
CA SER A 96 -4.48 -6.08 13.35
C SER A 96 -4.80 -6.90 14.61
N ALA A 97 -5.20 -8.16 14.46
CA ALA A 97 -5.48 -9.03 15.60
C ALA A 97 -4.20 -9.39 16.36
N VAL A 98 -3.15 -9.75 15.62
CA VAL A 98 -1.82 -10.07 16.19
C VAL A 98 -1.33 -8.94 17.08
N GLN A 99 -1.34 -7.71 16.56
CA GLN A 99 -0.88 -6.52 17.30
C GLN A 99 -1.78 -6.18 18.49
N VAL A 100 -3.10 -6.18 18.30
CA VAL A 100 -4.04 -5.84 19.38
C VAL A 100 -3.95 -6.85 20.51
N VAL A 101 -3.97 -8.15 20.21
CA VAL A 101 -3.92 -9.21 21.23
C VAL A 101 -2.65 -9.11 22.07
N SER A 102 -1.48 -8.94 21.45
CA SER A 102 -0.22 -8.76 22.20
C SER A 102 -0.22 -7.51 23.07
N SER A 103 -0.89 -6.43 22.65
CA SER A 103 -0.91 -5.17 23.39
C SER A 103 -1.89 -5.16 24.56
N ILE A 104 -3.01 -5.89 24.48
CA ILE A 104 -4.07 -5.82 25.50
C ILE A 104 -4.10 -7.03 26.45
N GLN A 105 -3.32 -8.08 26.18
CA GLN A 105 -3.41 -9.34 26.92
C GLN A 105 -3.21 -9.15 28.44
N SER A 106 -2.26 -8.33 28.87
CA SER A 106 -1.97 -8.10 30.30
C SER A 106 -3.03 -7.25 31.02
N SER A 107 -3.80 -6.45 30.26
CA SER A 107 -4.83 -5.55 30.77
C SER A 107 -6.20 -6.24 30.93
N ALA A 108 -6.55 -7.14 30.00
CA ALA A 108 -7.84 -7.80 30.00
C ALA A 108 -7.96 -8.84 31.13
N GLU A 109 -9.10 -8.90 31.82
CA GLU A 109 -9.41 -9.96 32.79
C GLU A 109 -9.42 -11.33 32.10
N THR A 110 -10.12 -11.41 30.96
CA THR A 110 -10.08 -12.58 30.09
C THR A 110 -10.06 -12.14 28.63
N LEU A 111 -9.33 -12.87 27.79
CA LEU A 111 -9.22 -12.58 26.37
C LEU A 111 -9.52 -13.84 25.54
N LYS A 112 -10.53 -13.78 24.69
CA LYS A 112 -10.85 -14.86 23.74
C LYS A 112 -10.56 -14.45 22.31
N CYS A 113 -9.66 -15.18 21.67
CA CYS A 113 -9.28 -14.97 20.28
C CYS A 113 -10.04 -15.94 19.37
N PHE A 114 -10.94 -15.41 18.53
CA PHE A 114 -11.70 -16.20 17.56
C PHE A 114 -10.88 -16.35 16.26
N ILE A 115 -10.16 -17.46 16.16
CA ILE A 115 -9.22 -17.74 15.06
C ILE A 115 -9.74 -18.91 14.24
N ARG A 116 -10.47 -18.59 13.16
CA ARG A 116 -11.06 -19.61 12.28
C ARG A 116 -10.03 -20.32 11.40
N SER A 117 -9.05 -19.58 10.89
CA SER A 117 -8.18 -20.06 9.80
C SER A 117 -6.72 -20.09 10.24
N PRO A 118 -5.97 -21.15 9.90
CA PRO A 118 -4.54 -21.20 10.12
C PRO A 118 -3.84 -20.00 9.49
N SER A 119 -2.75 -19.55 10.08
CA SER A 119 -1.93 -18.47 9.53
C SER A 119 -0.49 -18.60 10.01
N TRP A 120 0.45 -18.41 9.09
CA TRP A 120 1.86 -18.27 9.45
C TRP A 120 2.07 -16.99 10.25
N VAL A 121 2.72 -17.14 11.40
CA VAL A 121 3.21 -16.05 12.23
C VAL A 121 4.73 -16.14 12.17
N THR A 122 5.39 -15.10 11.64
CA THR A 122 6.82 -15.17 11.30
C THR A 122 7.65 -14.26 12.19
N ALA A 123 8.94 -14.57 12.31
CA ALA A 123 9.91 -13.63 12.84
C ALA A 123 9.90 -12.29 12.05
N GLY A 124 10.31 -11.22 12.73
CA GLY A 124 10.49 -9.91 12.11
C GLY A 124 11.48 -9.92 10.94
N PHE A 125 11.33 -8.95 10.05
CA PHE A 125 12.33 -8.69 9.02
C PHE A 125 13.41 -7.77 9.57
N ALA A 126 14.66 -7.91 9.08
CA ALA A 126 15.79 -7.09 9.52
C ALA A 126 16.02 -7.12 11.05
N GLN A 127 15.81 -8.29 11.70
CA GLN A 127 15.93 -8.43 13.17
C GLN A 127 17.28 -7.97 13.73
N ARG A 128 18.36 -8.05 12.95
CA ARG A 128 19.69 -7.55 13.34
C ARG A 128 19.71 -6.04 13.59
N PHE A 129 18.72 -5.32 13.07
CA PHE A 129 18.53 -3.88 13.21
C PHE A 129 17.29 -3.53 14.05
N ALA A 130 16.66 -4.52 14.68
CA ALA A 130 15.54 -4.34 15.60
C ALA A 130 16.03 -4.36 17.06
N GLY A 131 15.13 -4.02 18.00
CA GLY A 131 15.38 -4.17 19.43
C GLY A 131 15.42 -5.64 19.86
N GLU A 132 15.63 -5.86 21.15
CA GLU A 132 15.59 -7.20 21.76
C GLU A 132 14.30 -7.94 21.39
N GLY A 133 14.41 -9.22 21.03
CA GLY A 133 13.27 -10.03 20.58
C GLY A 133 12.62 -9.58 19.26
N GLY A 134 13.21 -8.61 18.54
CA GLY A 134 12.59 -8.00 17.36
C GLY A 134 11.64 -6.84 17.69
N ALA A 135 11.66 -6.34 18.92
CA ALA A 135 10.82 -5.23 19.37
C ALA A 135 11.23 -3.87 18.79
N ASN A 136 10.36 -2.88 18.98
CA ASN A 136 10.72 -1.48 18.76
C ASN A 136 11.80 -1.03 19.74
N PHE A 137 12.65 -0.10 19.31
CA PHE A 137 13.70 0.47 20.14
C PHE A 137 13.81 1.97 19.89
N THR A 138 14.42 2.67 20.84
CA THR A 138 14.74 4.08 20.71
C THR A 138 16.20 4.23 20.33
N TYR A 139 16.49 4.98 19.27
CA TYR A 139 17.87 5.34 18.94
C TYR A 139 18.49 6.16 20.07
N SER A 140 19.69 5.76 20.50
CA SER A 140 20.51 6.52 21.46
C SER A 140 20.92 7.89 20.89
N GLU A 141 21.29 8.84 21.74
CA GLU A 141 21.68 10.18 21.27
C GLU A 141 22.93 10.12 20.37
N ARG A 142 23.88 9.23 20.66
CA ARG A 142 25.03 8.97 19.77
C ARG A 142 24.59 8.51 18.38
N GLN A 143 23.61 7.60 18.30
CA GLN A 143 23.08 7.16 17.00
C GLN A 143 22.36 8.30 16.29
N ARG A 144 21.51 9.06 17.00
CA ARG A 144 20.82 10.23 16.43
C ARG A 144 21.79 11.26 15.88
N GLU A 145 22.89 11.53 16.58
CA GLU A 145 23.94 12.43 16.11
C GLU A 145 24.58 11.91 14.82
N ILE A 146 24.97 10.63 14.75
CA ILE A 146 25.48 10.02 13.51
C ILE A 146 24.47 10.16 12.35
N LEU A 147 23.18 9.93 12.62
CA LEU A 147 22.12 10.04 11.61
C LEU A 147 21.92 11.48 11.11
N ARG A 148 22.26 12.50 11.93
CA ARG A 148 22.17 13.93 11.57
C ARG A 148 23.42 14.43 10.86
N SER A 149 24.62 14.12 11.37
CA SER A 149 25.86 14.75 10.93
C SER A 149 26.71 13.92 9.95
N ASP A 150 26.42 12.62 9.77
CA ASP A 150 27.17 11.75 8.83
C ASP A 150 26.25 11.17 7.75
N PRO A 151 25.99 11.92 6.66
CA PRO A 151 25.12 11.45 5.58
C PRO A 151 25.63 10.19 4.89
N LYS A 152 26.95 9.95 4.87
CA LYS A 152 27.54 8.72 4.28
C LYS A 152 27.21 7.50 5.14
N LYS A 153 27.39 7.58 6.47
CA LYS A 153 27.01 6.49 7.38
C LYS A 153 25.50 6.29 7.42
N TYR A 154 24.70 7.36 7.41
CA TYR A 154 23.25 7.25 7.35
C TYR A 154 22.79 6.51 6.08
N LEU A 155 23.34 6.86 4.92
CA LEU A 155 23.06 6.16 3.67
C LEU A 155 23.49 4.69 3.72
N ALA A 156 24.69 4.41 4.24
CA ALA A 156 25.19 3.04 4.38
C ALA A 156 24.29 2.19 5.31
N TYR A 157 23.82 2.77 6.41
CA TYR A 157 22.89 2.13 7.35
C TYR A 157 21.56 1.76 6.67
N ARG A 158 20.93 2.71 5.97
CA ARG A 158 19.71 2.47 5.20
C ARG A 158 19.91 1.41 4.12
N LYS A 159 21.03 1.46 3.39
CA LYS A 159 21.39 0.46 2.37
C LYS A 159 21.49 -0.94 2.97
N LYS A 160 22.12 -1.11 4.14
CA LYS A 160 22.21 -2.43 4.79
C LYS A 160 20.83 -3.03 5.08
N ILE A 161 19.91 -2.23 5.64
CA ILE A 161 18.54 -2.68 5.93
C ILE A 161 17.80 -3.04 4.62
N GLU A 162 17.82 -2.16 3.62
CA GLU A 162 17.12 -2.37 2.35
C GLU A 162 17.70 -3.54 1.55
N SER A 163 19.03 -3.74 1.55
CA SER A 163 19.69 -4.88 0.92
C SER A 163 19.26 -6.20 1.55
N GLU A 164 19.15 -6.26 2.89
CA GLU A 164 18.65 -7.45 3.58
C GLU A 164 17.22 -7.76 3.16
N LEU A 165 16.32 -6.76 3.15
CA LEU A 165 14.93 -6.93 2.73
C LEU A 165 14.80 -7.40 1.28
N ASN A 166 15.58 -6.80 0.37
CA ASN A 166 15.52 -7.13 -1.07
C ASN A 166 16.07 -8.52 -1.39
N SER A 167 17.07 -9.00 -0.63
CA SER A 167 17.67 -10.33 -0.85
C SER A 167 16.68 -11.50 -0.67
N ARG A 168 15.57 -11.25 0.04
CA ARG A 168 14.63 -12.30 0.43
C ARG A 168 13.64 -12.68 -0.66
N PHE A 169 13.52 -11.94 -1.78
CA PHE A 169 12.46 -12.20 -2.77
C PHE A 169 12.34 -13.68 -3.21
N ARG A 170 13.45 -14.41 -3.29
CA ARG A 170 13.48 -15.83 -3.67
C ARG A 170 12.60 -16.73 -2.80
N PHE A 171 12.37 -16.40 -1.52
CA PHE A 171 11.52 -17.23 -0.64
C PHE A 171 10.07 -17.35 -1.14
N ILE A 172 9.61 -16.42 -1.99
CA ILE A 172 8.27 -16.50 -2.55
C ILE A 172 8.18 -17.49 -3.71
N LEU A 173 9.29 -17.91 -4.30
CA LEU A 173 9.27 -18.81 -5.45
C LEU A 173 9.02 -20.24 -4.99
N ASN A 174 8.00 -20.88 -5.57
CA ASN A 174 7.66 -22.27 -5.28
C ASN A 174 8.85 -23.19 -5.62
N GLY A 175 9.15 -24.12 -4.71
CA GLY A 175 10.26 -25.06 -4.87
C GLY A 175 11.66 -24.50 -4.59
N SER A 176 11.81 -23.20 -4.30
CA SER A 176 13.11 -22.64 -3.92
C SER A 176 13.59 -23.16 -2.57
N LYS A 177 14.92 -23.18 -2.37
CA LYS A 177 15.55 -23.53 -1.09
C LYS A 177 15.13 -22.56 0.01
N GLU A 178 15.04 -21.28 -0.32
CA GLU A 178 14.66 -20.21 0.60
C GLU A 178 13.21 -20.36 1.09
N GLN A 179 12.30 -20.86 0.24
CA GLN A 179 10.91 -21.13 0.64
C GLN A 179 10.83 -22.31 1.62
N GLN A 180 11.58 -23.39 1.36
CA GLN A 180 11.65 -24.55 2.24
C GLN A 180 12.22 -24.16 3.61
N GLN A 181 13.34 -23.43 3.61
CA GLN A 181 13.95 -22.89 4.83
C GLN A 181 13.01 -21.96 5.60
N ALA A 182 12.27 -21.09 4.90
CA ALA A 182 11.29 -20.21 5.54
C ALA A 182 10.17 -21.00 6.22
N LYS A 183 9.68 -22.08 5.58
CA LYS A 183 8.68 -22.98 6.17
C LYS A 183 9.21 -23.68 7.41
N GLU A 184 10.35 -24.36 7.30
CA GLU A 184 10.96 -25.12 8.41
C GLU A 184 11.26 -24.22 9.61
N PHE A 185 11.86 -23.04 9.35
CA PHE A 185 12.17 -22.07 10.38
C PHE A 185 10.89 -21.57 11.07
N SER A 186 9.88 -21.16 10.29
CA SER A 186 8.64 -20.60 10.85
C SER A 186 7.85 -21.66 11.63
N GLU A 187 7.79 -22.90 11.15
CA GLU A 187 7.14 -23.99 11.88
C GLU A 187 7.85 -24.27 13.21
N LYS A 188 9.19 -24.39 13.19
CA LYS A 188 9.98 -24.62 14.41
C LYS A 188 9.82 -23.47 15.41
N ASP A 189 9.89 -22.23 14.95
CA ASP A 189 9.72 -21.04 15.77
C ASP A 189 8.33 -21.00 16.42
N MET A 190 7.26 -21.17 15.62
CA MET A 190 5.89 -21.20 16.13
C MET A 190 5.67 -22.31 17.16
N ARG A 191 6.14 -23.54 16.89
CA ARG A 191 6.01 -24.66 17.84
C ARG A 191 6.77 -24.40 19.14
N SER A 192 7.98 -23.84 19.04
CA SER A 192 8.78 -23.50 20.22
C SER A 192 8.07 -22.46 21.10
N ARG A 193 7.53 -21.40 20.49
CA ARG A 193 6.87 -20.30 21.21
C ARG A 193 5.50 -20.70 21.77
N LEU A 194 4.85 -21.68 21.16
CA LEU A 194 3.59 -22.26 21.61
C LEU A 194 3.75 -23.52 22.49
N ALA A 195 4.97 -23.87 22.93
CA ALA A 195 5.24 -25.12 23.64
C ALA A 195 4.44 -25.28 24.95
N ARG A 196 4.02 -24.18 25.59
CA ARG A 196 3.14 -24.19 26.77
C ARG A 196 1.70 -24.63 26.46
N LYS A 197 1.24 -24.47 25.21
CA LYS A 197 -0.09 -24.87 24.72
C LYS A 197 0.02 -25.46 23.30
N PRO A 198 0.60 -26.67 23.13
CA PRO A 198 0.93 -27.24 21.82
C PRO A 198 -0.29 -27.43 20.90
N GLN A 199 -1.47 -27.65 21.47
CA GLN A 199 -2.73 -27.76 20.73
C GLN A 199 -3.06 -26.50 19.91
N ILE A 200 -2.57 -25.32 20.33
CA ILE A 200 -2.74 -24.08 19.57
C ILE A 200 -1.87 -24.12 18.30
N ALA A 201 -0.66 -24.68 18.38
CA ALA A 201 0.23 -24.80 17.23
C ALA A 201 -0.38 -25.70 16.15
N ASP A 202 -1.01 -26.80 16.55
CA ASP A 202 -1.63 -27.76 15.62
C ASP A 202 -2.82 -27.18 14.84
N HIS A 203 -3.44 -26.12 15.38
CA HIS A 203 -4.49 -25.36 14.71
C HIS A 203 -3.96 -24.17 13.90
N LEU A 204 -3.01 -23.41 14.45
CA LEU A 204 -2.52 -22.18 13.82
C LEU A 204 -1.58 -22.45 12.64
N ILE A 205 -0.73 -23.46 12.72
CA ILE A 205 0.30 -23.75 11.71
C ILE A 205 -0.39 -24.30 10.44
N PRO A 206 -0.29 -23.60 9.30
CA PRO A 206 -0.91 -24.05 8.05
C PRO A 206 -0.35 -25.39 7.57
N LYS A 207 -1.25 -26.29 7.17
CA LYS A 207 -0.89 -27.62 6.63
C LYS A 207 -0.88 -27.67 5.10
N ASN A 208 -1.64 -26.78 4.46
CA ASN A 208 -1.96 -26.83 3.03
C ASN A 208 -1.43 -25.64 2.21
N PHE A 209 -0.73 -24.69 2.82
CA PHE A 209 -0.13 -23.57 2.09
C PHE A 209 1.20 -23.11 2.72
N PRO A 210 2.17 -22.66 1.90
CA PRO A 210 3.49 -22.25 2.36
C PRO A 210 3.50 -20.85 3.00
N VAL A 211 4.61 -20.53 3.66
CA VAL A 211 4.93 -19.16 4.08
C VAL A 211 4.95 -18.27 2.84
N GLY A 212 4.31 -17.09 2.93
CA GLY A 212 4.20 -16.14 1.82
C GLY A 212 2.88 -16.21 1.05
N CYS A 213 2.04 -17.24 1.22
CA CYS A 213 0.69 -17.25 0.62
C CYS A 213 -0.18 -16.08 1.11
N ARG A 214 0.01 -15.72 2.37
CA ARG A 214 -0.41 -14.44 2.95
C ARG A 214 0.82 -13.60 3.22
N ARG A 215 0.63 -12.28 3.35
CA ARG A 215 1.69 -11.39 3.84
C ARG A 215 2.20 -11.92 5.19
N PRO A 216 3.50 -12.26 5.32
CA PRO A 216 4.05 -12.66 6.60
C PRO A 216 3.76 -11.58 7.64
N THR A 217 3.26 -11.99 8.79
CA THR A 217 2.93 -11.09 9.89
C THR A 217 4.01 -11.25 10.96
N PRO A 218 4.94 -10.28 11.08
CA PRO A 218 5.89 -10.24 12.17
C PRO A 218 5.17 -10.27 13.51
N ASP A 219 5.69 -11.08 14.42
CA ASP A 219 5.17 -11.17 15.76
C ASP A 219 6.12 -10.56 16.79
N ASN A 220 5.53 -9.89 17.76
CA ASN A 220 6.16 -9.37 18.95
C ASN A 220 5.24 -9.66 20.17
N GLY A 221 5.18 -10.92 20.59
CA GLY A 221 4.46 -11.34 21.80
C GLY A 221 3.09 -11.99 21.61
N PHE A 222 2.55 -12.10 20.38
CA PHE A 222 1.23 -12.71 20.13
C PHE A 222 1.22 -14.19 20.46
N LEU A 223 2.20 -14.97 19.99
CA LEU A 223 2.22 -16.41 20.27
C LEU A 223 2.37 -16.70 21.77
N GLU A 224 3.16 -15.88 22.49
CA GLU A 224 3.29 -15.94 23.94
C GLU A 224 1.98 -15.58 24.63
N ALA A 225 1.31 -14.51 24.19
CA ALA A 225 0.02 -14.07 24.73
C ALA A 225 -1.05 -15.17 24.62
N LEU A 226 -1.10 -15.92 23.51
CA LEU A 226 -2.03 -17.05 23.37
C LEU A 226 -1.79 -18.17 24.41
N CYS A 227 -0.58 -18.27 24.94
CA CYS A 227 -0.22 -19.24 25.97
C CYS A 227 -0.56 -18.79 27.39
N GLU A 228 -0.89 -17.51 27.61
CA GLU A 228 -1.19 -17.00 28.95
C GLU A 228 -2.51 -17.56 29.52
N PRO A 229 -2.65 -17.68 30.86
CA PRO A 229 -3.77 -18.35 31.49
C PRO A 229 -5.10 -17.62 31.28
N ASN A 230 -5.08 -16.30 31.13
CA ASN A 230 -6.28 -15.50 30.84
C ASN A 230 -6.69 -15.52 29.36
N VAL A 231 -5.93 -16.20 28.49
CA VAL A 231 -6.19 -16.25 27.04
C VAL A 231 -6.67 -17.61 26.58
N SER A 232 -7.76 -17.61 25.80
CA SER A 232 -8.30 -18.80 25.13
C SER A 232 -8.42 -18.59 23.62
N VAL A 233 -8.04 -19.59 22.83
CA VAL A 233 -8.26 -19.61 21.37
C VAL A 233 -9.54 -20.38 21.08
N VAL A 234 -10.49 -19.73 20.40
CA VAL A 234 -11.74 -20.34 19.95
C VAL A 234 -11.65 -20.57 18.44
N THR A 235 -11.78 -21.83 18.04
CA THR A 235 -11.64 -22.26 16.64
C THR A 235 -12.99 -22.51 15.96
N SER A 236 -14.05 -22.73 16.75
CA SER A 236 -15.42 -22.88 16.29
C SER A 236 -15.92 -21.63 15.57
N ALA A 237 -16.70 -21.82 14.51
CA ALA A 237 -17.31 -20.72 13.78
C ALA A 237 -18.28 -19.93 14.69
N ILE A 238 -18.32 -18.60 14.49
CA ILE A 238 -19.30 -17.73 15.14
C ILE A 238 -20.64 -17.91 14.41
N LYS A 239 -21.70 -18.22 15.17
CA LYS A 239 -23.09 -18.32 14.68
C LYS A 239 -23.75 -16.93 14.70
N SER A 240 -23.70 -16.25 15.84
CA SER A 240 -24.27 -14.92 16.02
C SER A 240 -23.65 -14.18 17.21
N ILE A 241 -23.86 -12.87 17.26
CA ILE A 241 -23.63 -12.03 18.42
C ILE A 241 -24.93 -11.97 19.22
N THR A 242 -24.84 -12.15 20.54
CA THR A 242 -25.97 -12.08 21.47
C THR A 242 -25.91 -10.78 22.26
N PRO A 243 -26.95 -10.44 23.05
CA PRO A 243 -26.89 -9.28 23.93
C PRO A 243 -25.72 -9.28 24.91
N ASN A 244 -25.21 -10.46 25.29
CA ASN A 244 -24.19 -10.63 26.30
C ASN A 244 -22.83 -11.05 25.74
N GLY A 245 -22.71 -11.36 24.44
CA GLY A 245 -21.44 -11.76 23.84
C GLY A 245 -21.57 -12.48 22.49
N ILE A 246 -20.90 -13.62 22.34
CA ILE A 246 -20.80 -14.35 21.07
C ILE A 246 -21.25 -15.79 21.23
N LYS A 247 -22.13 -16.24 20.34
CA LYS A 247 -22.55 -17.65 20.23
C LYS A 247 -21.81 -18.34 19.10
N THR A 248 -21.23 -19.50 19.39
CA THR A 248 -20.54 -20.34 18.40
C THR A 248 -21.47 -21.42 17.84
N VAL A 249 -21.06 -22.05 16.73
CA VAL A 249 -21.70 -23.26 16.22
C VAL A 249 -21.58 -24.37 17.29
N GLY A 250 -22.70 -25.03 17.61
CA GLY A 250 -22.83 -25.88 18.80
C GLY A 250 -23.52 -25.19 19.98
N ASP A 251 -23.99 -23.94 19.78
CA ASP A 251 -24.80 -23.15 20.71
C ASP A 251 -24.12 -22.79 22.05
N LEU A 252 -22.80 -22.95 22.14
CA LEU A 252 -22.00 -22.44 23.25
C LEU A 252 -21.90 -20.92 23.18
N GLU A 253 -22.31 -20.25 24.26
CA GLU A 253 -22.25 -18.80 24.43
C GLU A 253 -21.03 -18.39 25.26
N HIS A 254 -20.39 -17.30 24.84
CA HIS A 254 -19.28 -16.68 25.53
C HIS A 254 -19.64 -15.23 25.86
N GLY A 255 -19.66 -14.87 27.14
CA GLY A 255 -19.98 -13.52 27.60
C GLY A 255 -18.78 -12.57 27.51
N PHE A 256 -19.02 -11.34 27.05
CA PHE A 256 -17.97 -10.32 26.87
C PHE A 256 -18.50 -8.93 27.22
N ASP A 257 -17.59 -8.07 27.68
CA ASP A 257 -17.84 -6.65 27.87
C ASP A 257 -17.42 -5.85 26.62
N ILE A 258 -16.42 -6.36 25.90
CA ILE A 258 -15.88 -5.73 24.69
C ILE A 258 -15.70 -6.77 23.58
N ILE A 259 -16.14 -6.43 22.35
CA ILE A 259 -15.86 -7.21 21.13
C ILE A 259 -15.05 -6.35 20.17
N ILE A 260 -13.82 -6.77 19.88
CA ILE A 260 -12.91 -6.13 18.93
C ILE A 260 -12.95 -6.89 17.60
N CYS A 261 -13.38 -6.20 16.54
CA CYS A 261 -13.38 -6.71 15.18
C CYS A 261 -12.07 -6.33 14.46
N ALA A 262 -11.19 -7.31 14.27
CA ALA A 262 -9.93 -7.19 13.53
C ALA A 262 -10.06 -7.88 12.16
N THR A 263 -11.11 -7.50 11.42
CA THR A 263 -11.63 -8.23 10.25
C THR A 263 -11.04 -7.80 8.91
N GLY A 264 -10.08 -6.86 8.92
CA GLY A 264 -9.39 -6.37 7.73
C GLY A 264 -10.13 -5.25 7.00
N PHE A 265 -9.88 -5.16 5.70
CA PHE A 265 -10.39 -4.11 4.80
C PHE A 265 -11.13 -4.74 3.61
N ASP A 266 -11.92 -3.93 2.89
CA ASP A 266 -12.33 -4.27 1.54
C ASP A 266 -11.07 -4.31 0.65
N VAL A 267 -11.00 -5.32 -0.19
CA VAL A 267 -9.82 -5.68 -0.98
C VAL A 267 -10.23 -6.02 -2.41
N SER A 268 -11.36 -5.46 -2.84
CA SER A 268 -11.89 -5.57 -4.20
C SER A 268 -11.13 -4.68 -5.18
N TRP A 269 -10.38 -3.69 -4.69
CA TRP A 269 -9.65 -2.70 -5.47
C TRP A 269 -10.54 -1.77 -6.30
N ARG A 270 -11.85 -1.83 -6.08
CA ARG A 270 -12.82 -1.03 -6.81
C ARG A 270 -12.83 0.40 -6.26
N PRO A 271 -12.87 1.44 -7.12
CA PRO A 271 -12.83 2.83 -6.68
C PRO A 271 -14.01 3.17 -5.75
N ARG A 272 -13.75 4.04 -4.77
CA ARG A 272 -14.75 4.39 -3.73
C ARG A 272 -15.90 5.25 -4.23
N PHE A 273 -15.64 6.04 -5.24
CA PHE A 273 -16.58 6.96 -5.84
C PHE A 273 -16.67 6.67 -7.34
N PRO A 274 -17.79 7.00 -7.99
CA PRO A 274 -17.91 6.94 -9.43
C PRO A 274 -16.70 7.61 -10.09
N THR A 275 -15.90 6.81 -10.77
CA THR A 275 -14.73 7.26 -11.53
C THR A 275 -15.05 6.93 -12.97
N ILE A 276 -15.48 7.94 -13.72
CA ILE A 276 -16.07 7.79 -15.05
C ILE A 276 -15.07 8.25 -16.09
N GLY A 277 -14.61 7.31 -16.92
CA GLY A 277 -13.63 7.54 -17.98
C GLY A 277 -14.27 7.94 -19.31
N ARG A 278 -13.59 7.62 -20.41
CA ARG A 278 -14.09 7.83 -21.78
C ARG A 278 -15.44 7.15 -21.97
N GLU A 279 -16.30 7.76 -22.78
CA GLU A 279 -17.60 7.21 -23.20
C GLU A 279 -18.53 6.79 -22.04
N GLY A 280 -18.33 7.38 -20.84
CA GLY A 280 -19.15 7.07 -19.67
C GLY A 280 -18.77 5.77 -18.94
N VAL A 281 -17.66 5.13 -19.29
CA VAL A 281 -17.22 3.88 -18.67
C VAL A 281 -16.93 4.10 -17.18
N ASN A 282 -17.62 3.36 -16.32
CA ASN A 282 -17.43 3.40 -14.87
C ASN A 282 -16.35 2.40 -14.44
N LEU A 283 -15.25 2.88 -13.83
CA LEU A 283 -14.14 2.04 -13.37
C LEU A 283 -14.57 0.98 -12.35
N ASP A 284 -15.58 1.29 -11.52
CA ASP A 284 -16.16 0.34 -10.56
C ASP A 284 -16.74 -0.89 -11.27
N GLU A 285 -17.44 -0.70 -12.38
CA GLU A 285 -18.02 -1.78 -13.18
C GLU A 285 -16.95 -2.49 -14.01
N TYR A 286 -16.04 -1.71 -14.59
CA TYR A 286 -14.91 -2.21 -15.38
C TYR A 286 -14.03 -3.19 -14.58
N TRP A 287 -13.87 -2.95 -13.27
CA TRP A 287 -13.11 -3.82 -12.36
C TRP A 287 -13.97 -4.78 -11.52
N SER A 288 -15.23 -5.01 -11.89
CA SER A 288 -16.12 -5.90 -11.13
C SER A 288 -15.64 -7.36 -11.06
N ASN A 289 -14.92 -7.83 -12.08
CA ASN A 289 -14.37 -9.19 -12.14
C ASN A 289 -12.90 -9.24 -11.70
N THR A 290 -12.03 -8.55 -12.42
CA THR A 290 -10.59 -8.48 -12.13
C THR A 290 -10.12 -7.09 -12.52
N PRO A 291 -9.49 -6.34 -11.59
CA PRO A 291 -8.83 -5.10 -11.94
C PRO A 291 -7.80 -5.35 -13.04
N GLU A 292 -7.79 -4.51 -14.05
CA GLU A 292 -6.74 -4.48 -15.08
C GLU A 292 -6.10 -3.11 -15.09
N THR A 293 -4.77 -3.08 -15.05
CA THR A 293 -3.97 -1.86 -14.97
C THR A 293 -2.79 -1.94 -15.91
N TYR A 294 -2.29 -0.79 -16.35
CA TYR A 294 -0.95 -0.67 -16.90
C TYR A 294 0.03 -0.48 -15.75
N LEU A 295 0.90 -1.48 -15.54
CA LEU A 295 1.99 -1.50 -14.56
C LEU A 295 1.58 -1.00 -13.14
N SER A 296 0.37 -1.33 -12.68
CA SER A 296 -0.19 -0.91 -11.38
C SER A 296 -0.51 0.59 -11.22
N ILE A 297 -0.26 1.44 -12.23
CA ILE A 297 -0.32 2.90 -12.06
C ILE A 297 -1.34 3.62 -12.93
N ALA A 298 -1.81 3.02 -14.02
CA ALA A 298 -2.75 3.66 -14.95
C ALA A 298 -3.77 2.65 -15.49
N VAL A 299 -4.82 3.13 -16.14
CA VAL A 299 -5.92 2.29 -16.66
C VAL A 299 -6.27 2.76 -18.07
N ALA A 300 -6.42 1.82 -19.01
CA ALA A 300 -6.87 2.15 -20.35
C ALA A 300 -8.28 2.74 -20.30
N ASN A 301 -8.60 3.69 -21.19
CA ASN A 301 -9.86 4.46 -21.21
C ASN A 301 -10.09 5.42 -20.04
N PHE A 302 -9.13 5.61 -19.14
CA PHE A 302 -9.15 6.64 -18.09
C PHE A 302 -7.97 7.60 -18.30
N PRO A 303 -8.11 8.59 -19.20
CA PRO A 303 -7.00 9.46 -19.55
C PRO A 303 -6.58 10.31 -18.37
N ASN A 304 -5.30 10.64 -18.29
CA ASN A 304 -4.75 11.49 -17.24
C ASN A 304 -5.05 10.99 -15.82
N TYR A 305 -5.36 9.70 -15.66
CA TYR A 305 -5.65 9.08 -14.38
C TYR A 305 -4.45 8.23 -13.94
N PHE A 306 -3.96 8.51 -12.74
CA PHE A 306 -2.94 7.70 -12.09
C PHE A 306 -3.42 7.16 -10.76
N ILE A 307 -2.94 5.97 -10.40
CA ILE A 307 -3.18 5.34 -9.10
C ILE A 307 -1.84 5.12 -8.42
N PHE A 308 -1.75 5.54 -7.17
CA PHE A 308 -0.63 5.21 -6.32
C PHE A 308 -0.92 3.92 -5.58
N ASN A 309 0.02 2.98 -5.68
CA ASN A 309 -0.12 1.66 -5.07
C ASN A 309 -1.45 0.98 -5.47
N GLY A 310 -1.73 0.91 -6.78
CA GLY A 310 -2.91 0.23 -7.34
C GLY A 310 -2.79 -1.30 -7.44
N PRO A 311 -3.73 -1.99 -8.08
CA PRO A 311 -3.65 -3.43 -8.32
C PRO A 311 -2.32 -3.85 -8.97
N PHE A 312 -1.76 -4.98 -8.54
CA PHE A 312 -0.51 -5.56 -9.05
C PHE A 312 0.79 -4.78 -8.77
N GLY A 313 0.82 -3.97 -7.71
CA GLY A 313 2.08 -3.42 -7.20
C GLY A 313 2.91 -4.42 -6.39
N PRO A 314 4.18 -4.12 -6.08
CA PRO A 314 5.09 -5.06 -5.40
C PRO A 314 4.87 -5.08 -3.88
N TYR A 315 3.68 -5.48 -3.45
CA TYR A 315 3.29 -5.44 -2.03
C TYR A 315 3.83 -6.60 -1.21
N GLY A 316 4.14 -7.73 -1.84
CA GLY A 316 4.49 -8.96 -1.13
C GLY A 316 5.84 -8.94 -0.41
N HIS A 317 6.71 -7.94 -0.65
CA HIS A 317 8.02 -7.85 -0.01
C HIS A 317 8.60 -6.42 -0.04
N GLY A 318 9.35 -6.06 1.01
CA GLY A 318 10.00 -4.76 1.14
C GLY A 318 9.08 -3.63 1.62
N SER A 319 9.63 -2.42 1.61
CA SER A 319 8.96 -1.18 1.99
C SER A 319 8.13 -0.59 0.84
N PHE A 320 6.98 -0.02 1.18
CA PHE A 320 6.10 0.76 0.29
C PHE A 320 6.68 2.12 -0.10
N ILE A 321 7.57 2.70 0.72
CA ILE A 321 8.04 4.07 0.50
C ILE A 321 8.81 4.20 -0.83
N PRO A 322 9.80 3.34 -1.15
CA PRO A 322 10.49 3.42 -2.45
C PRO A 322 9.58 3.19 -3.66
N ILE A 323 8.50 2.41 -3.49
CA ILE A 323 7.49 2.18 -4.53
C ILE A 323 6.77 3.49 -4.82
N THR A 324 6.22 4.13 -3.78
CA THR A 324 5.56 5.43 -3.87
C THR A 324 6.47 6.50 -4.46
N GLU A 325 7.72 6.62 -4.01
CA GLU A 325 8.69 7.60 -4.55
C GLU A 325 8.96 7.38 -6.05
N THR A 326 9.00 6.12 -6.49
CA THR A 326 9.25 5.80 -7.90
C THR A 326 8.03 6.12 -8.77
N ILE A 327 6.81 5.80 -8.28
CA ILE A 327 5.57 6.19 -8.95
C ILE A 327 5.49 7.74 -9.02
N SER A 328 5.85 8.45 -7.95
CA SER A 328 5.93 9.92 -7.98
C SER A 328 6.87 10.43 -9.06
N ARG A 329 8.10 9.91 -9.16
CA ARG A 329 9.04 10.29 -10.22
C ARG A 329 8.50 9.99 -11.61
N TYR A 330 7.84 8.85 -11.80
CA TYR A 330 7.21 8.50 -13.07
C TYR A 330 6.12 9.52 -13.45
N VAL A 331 5.21 9.83 -12.53
CA VAL A 331 4.13 10.81 -12.75
C VAL A 331 4.70 12.20 -13.03
N MET A 332 5.76 12.62 -12.33
CA MET A 332 6.42 13.91 -12.59
C MET A 332 7.01 13.97 -14.01
N GLN A 333 7.58 12.88 -14.52
CA GLN A 333 8.06 12.82 -15.92
C GLN A 333 6.91 12.94 -16.92
N MET A 334 5.77 12.28 -16.65
CA MET A 334 4.56 12.39 -17.48
C MET A 334 4.03 13.83 -17.49
N LEU A 335 3.97 14.49 -16.32
CA LEU A 335 3.54 15.89 -16.20
C LEU A 335 4.50 16.86 -16.90
N ALA A 336 5.82 16.63 -16.78
CA ALA A 336 6.83 17.45 -17.45
C ALA A 336 6.67 17.35 -18.97
N LYS A 337 6.56 16.13 -19.53
CA LYS A 337 6.30 15.94 -20.96
C LYS A 337 4.99 16.61 -21.39
N MET A 338 3.94 16.45 -20.57
CA MET A 338 2.64 17.05 -20.85
C MET A 338 2.72 18.57 -20.97
N SER A 339 3.41 19.22 -20.03
CA SER A 339 3.61 20.66 -20.02
C SER A 339 4.55 21.16 -21.11
N GLN A 340 5.56 20.38 -21.50
CA GLN A 340 6.61 20.80 -22.43
C GLN A 340 6.26 20.54 -23.89
N GLU A 341 5.31 19.66 -24.19
CA GLU A 341 4.97 19.25 -25.56
C GLU A 341 3.49 19.50 -25.91
N GLU A 342 2.78 20.32 -25.14
CA GLU A 342 1.35 20.63 -25.34
C GLU A 342 0.45 19.38 -25.45
N ILE A 343 0.72 18.36 -24.63
CA ILE A 343 -0.13 17.17 -24.59
C ILE A 343 -1.35 17.48 -23.72
N GLY A 344 -2.54 17.24 -24.24
CA GLY A 344 -3.79 17.41 -23.50
C GLY A 344 -4.18 16.15 -22.73
N SER A 345 -3.90 14.98 -23.28
CA SER A 345 -4.12 13.73 -22.55
C SER A 345 -3.18 12.58 -22.92
N PHE A 346 -2.97 11.70 -21.94
CA PHE A 346 -2.35 10.38 -22.13
C PHE A 346 -3.27 9.29 -21.57
N ALA A 347 -3.31 8.14 -22.22
CA ALA A 347 -3.92 6.92 -21.68
C ALA A 347 -3.07 5.73 -22.13
N PRO A 348 -2.82 4.72 -21.28
CA PRO A 348 -2.15 3.52 -21.74
C PRO A 348 -2.96 2.84 -22.84
N LEU A 349 -2.27 2.26 -23.80
CA LEU A 349 -2.85 1.43 -24.84
C LEU A 349 -3.51 0.18 -24.23
N GLU A 350 -4.63 -0.27 -24.80
CA GLU A 350 -5.34 -1.45 -24.30
C GLU A 350 -4.48 -2.71 -24.46
N GLU A 351 -3.76 -2.81 -25.58
CA GLU A 351 -2.79 -3.85 -25.86
C GLU A 351 -1.66 -3.90 -24.80
N ALA A 352 -1.14 -2.74 -24.38
CA ALA A 352 -0.11 -2.69 -23.34
C ALA A 352 -0.63 -3.15 -21.96
N VAL A 353 -1.91 -2.88 -21.65
CA VAL A 353 -2.57 -3.42 -20.46
C VAL A 353 -2.73 -4.94 -20.56
N ALA A 354 -3.16 -5.44 -21.72
CA ALA A 354 -3.35 -6.86 -21.98
C ALA A 354 -2.03 -7.65 -21.91
N ASP A 355 -0.95 -7.14 -22.53
CA ASP A 355 0.38 -7.75 -22.51
C ASP A 355 0.94 -7.84 -21.08
N PHE A 356 0.72 -6.80 -20.26
CA PHE A 356 1.09 -6.87 -18.85
C PHE A 356 0.27 -7.93 -18.10
N ALA A 357 -1.03 -8.07 -18.40
CA ALA A 357 -1.86 -9.12 -17.82
C ALA A 357 -1.40 -10.52 -18.21
N GLU A 358 -1.04 -10.74 -19.48
CA GLU A 358 -0.44 -12.00 -19.95
C GLU A 358 0.84 -12.31 -19.18
N HIS A 359 1.76 -11.34 -19.07
CA HIS A 359 3.02 -11.52 -18.35
C HIS A 359 2.79 -11.89 -16.87
N ARG A 360 1.84 -11.21 -16.21
CA ARG A 360 1.47 -11.53 -14.83
C ARG A 360 0.96 -12.95 -14.68
N ARG A 361 0.04 -13.38 -15.55
CA ARG A 361 -0.57 -14.70 -15.52
C ARG A 361 0.43 -15.82 -15.84
N ALA A 362 1.48 -15.52 -16.60
CA ALA A 362 2.60 -16.45 -16.80
C ALA A 362 3.54 -16.53 -15.57
N PHE A 363 3.81 -15.41 -14.89
CA PHE A 363 4.76 -15.37 -13.78
C PHE A 363 4.17 -15.84 -12.44
N LEU A 364 3.01 -15.31 -12.06
CA LEU A 364 2.44 -15.45 -10.71
C LEU A 364 2.21 -16.90 -10.26
N PRO A 365 1.83 -17.88 -11.12
CA PRO A 365 1.69 -19.29 -10.73
C PRO A 365 2.96 -19.90 -10.11
N ARG A 366 4.13 -19.32 -10.39
CA ARG A 366 5.42 -19.78 -9.85
C ARG A 366 5.65 -19.37 -8.39
N THR A 367 4.73 -18.62 -7.78
CA THR A 367 4.90 -18.00 -6.48
C THR A 367 4.02 -18.61 -5.40
N ALA A 368 4.43 -18.48 -4.14
CA ALA A 368 3.64 -18.89 -2.99
C ALA A 368 2.32 -18.10 -2.86
N TRP A 369 2.21 -16.93 -3.49
CA TRP A 369 1.01 -16.09 -3.47
C TRP A 369 -0.22 -16.79 -4.05
N THR A 370 -0.04 -17.72 -5.00
CA THR A 370 -1.13 -18.46 -5.65
C THR A 370 -1.56 -19.72 -4.90
N ALA A 371 -0.87 -20.11 -3.82
CA ALA A 371 -1.26 -21.29 -3.03
C ALA A 371 -2.69 -21.15 -2.43
N PRO A 372 -3.37 -22.26 -2.07
CA PRO A 372 -4.79 -22.25 -1.72
C PRO A 372 -5.05 -21.72 -0.30
N CYS A 373 -4.85 -20.42 -0.10
CA CYS A 373 -5.14 -19.73 1.14
C CYS A 373 -5.98 -18.49 0.89
N ARG A 374 -6.99 -18.28 1.74
CA ARG A 374 -7.77 -17.04 1.72
C ARG A 374 -6.88 -15.85 2.07
N SER A 375 -6.67 -14.90 1.18
CA SER A 375 -5.74 -13.77 1.38
C SER A 375 -6.28 -12.49 0.74
N TRP A 376 -5.92 -11.32 1.30
CA TRP A 376 -6.20 -10.05 0.65
C TRP A 376 -5.47 -9.89 -0.68
N PHE A 377 -4.34 -10.60 -0.86
CA PHE A 377 -3.67 -10.68 -2.15
C PHE A 377 -4.61 -11.16 -3.26
N LYS A 378 -5.54 -12.06 -2.94
CA LYS A 378 -6.49 -12.67 -3.89
C LYS A 378 -7.92 -12.16 -3.65
N GLN A 379 -8.04 -10.90 -3.24
CA GLN A 379 -9.33 -10.24 -3.00
C GLN A 379 -10.23 -10.98 -1.99
N GLY A 380 -9.62 -11.70 -1.04
CA GLY A 380 -10.36 -12.48 -0.04
C GLY A 380 -10.91 -13.81 -0.55
N THR A 381 -10.52 -14.27 -1.74
CA THR A 381 -10.78 -15.62 -2.27
C THR A 381 -9.63 -16.58 -1.94
N VAL A 382 -9.81 -17.88 -2.18
CA VAL A 382 -8.80 -18.92 -1.93
C VAL A 382 -7.80 -19.03 -3.09
N ASP A 383 -8.30 -19.01 -4.33
CA ASP A 383 -7.53 -19.35 -5.54
C ASP A 383 -7.58 -18.25 -6.63
N GLY A 384 -8.08 -17.04 -6.31
CA GLY A 384 -8.13 -15.93 -7.26
C GLY A 384 -6.74 -15.43 -7.69
N GLU A 385 -6.69 -14.64 -8.76
CA GLU A 385 -5.46 -14.01 -9.24
C GLU A 385 -4.89 -13.08 -8.14
N PRO A 386 -3.61 -13.22 -7.76
CA PRO A 386 -3.02 -12.36 -6.75
C PRO A 386 -2.70 -10.97 -7.33
N MET A 387 -3.10 -9.92 -6.60
CA MET A 387 -2.84 -8.51 -6.86
C MET A 387 -1.39 -8.13 -6.55
N MET A 388 -0.46 -8.83 -7.17
CA MET A 388 0.98 -8.71 -6.95
C MET A 388 1.73 -8.43 -8.23
N TRP A 389 2.79 -7.64 -8.11
CA TRP A 389 3.75 -7.44 -9.19
C TRP A 389 4.41 -8.76 -9.59
N PRO A 390 4.54 -9.04 -10.90
CA PRO A 390 5.14 -10.28 -11.41
C PRO A 390 6.68 -10.24 -11.35
N GLY A 391 7.24 -9.95 -10.18
CA GLY A 391 8.68 -9.85 -10.01
C GLY A 391 9.08 -9.27 -8.65
N SER A 392 10.37 -8.98 -8.51
CA SER A 392 10.90 -8.33 -7.30
C SER A 392 10.56 -6.85 -7.28
N ARG A 393 10.71 -6.22 -6.12
CA ARG A 393 10.57 -4.78 -5.93
C ARG A 393 11.66 -4.06 -6.70
N ILE A 394 12.88 -4.60 -6.73
CA ILE A 394 13.96 -4.05 -7.57
C ILE A 394 13.56 -4.07 -9.04
N HIS A 395 12.97 -5.17 -9.52
CA HIS A 395 12.45 -5.26 -10.88
C HIS A 395 11.40 -4.17 -11.17
N PHE A 396 10.45 -3.94 -10.27
CA PHE A 396 9.50 -2.83 -10.39
C PHE A 396 10.20 -1.47 -10.43
N LEU A 397 11.11 -1.20 -9.51
CA LEU A 397 11.80 0.10 -9.42
C LEU A 397 12.60 0.41 -10.70
N GLN A 398 13.21 -0.60 -11.32
CA GLN A 398 13.91 -0.46 -12.60
C GLN A 398 12.95 -0.27 -13.76
N THR A 399 11.88 -1.09 -13.83
CA THR A 399 10.86 -1.00 -14.88
C THR A 399 10.19 0.37 -14.89
N MET A 400 9.92 0.93 -13.71
CA MET A 400 9.22 2.19 -13.51
C MET A 400 10.16 3.41 -13.50
N GLN A 401 11.42 3.26 -13.88
CA GLN A 401 12.38 4.38 -13.85
C GLN A 401 12.01 5.47 -14.87
N PHE A 402 11.54 5.06 -16.05
CA PHE A 402 11.16 5.95 -17.15
C PHE A 402 9.84 5.51 -17.77
N PRO A 403 8.95 6.45 -18.14
CA PRO A 403 7.80 6.13 -18.96
C PRO A 403 8.18 5.53 -20.31
N ARG A 404 7.50 4.45 -20.68
CA ARG A 404 7.56 3.85 -22.01
C ARG A 404 6.52 4.56 -22.88
N TRP A 405 6.95 5.60 -23.59
CA TRP A 405 6.02 6.50 -24.30
C TRP A 405 5.21 5.80 -25.37
N GLU A 406 5.78 4.77 -26.00
CA GLU A 406 5.13 3.92 -27.00
C GLU A 406 3.92 3.14 -26.45
N ASP A 407 3.86 2.93 -25.13
CA ASP A 407 2.77 2.21 -24.48
C ASP A 407 1.57 3.15 -24.18
N TYR A 408 1.67 4.44 -24.54
CA TYR A 408 0.63 5.44 -24.31
C TYR A 408 0.11 6.05 -25.62
N ARG A 409 -1.22 6.23 -25.68
CA ARG A 409 -1.86 7.13 -26.63
C ARG A 409 -1.76 8.56 -26.13
N LEU A 410 -0.98 9.40 -26.82
CA LEU A 410 -0.85 10.83 -26.56
C LEU A 410 -1.78 11.63 -27.48
N LYS A 411 -2.58 12.53 -26.91
CA LYS A 411 -3.43 13.48 -27.64
C LYS A 411 -2.95 14.89 -27.36
N TYR A 412 -2.57 15.61 -28.40
CA TYR A 412 -2.05 16.97 -28.34
C TYR A 412 -3.17 18.00 -28.31
N LEU A 413 -2.91 19.16 -27.70
CA LEU A 413 -3.84 20.30 -27.67
C LEU A 413 -3.87 21.03 -29.03
N THR A 414 -2.78 20.93 -29.79
CA THR A 414 -2.60 21.59 -31.07
C THR A 414 -2.31 20.55 -32.16
N SER A 415 -2.60 20.89 -33.41
CA SER A 415 -2.28 20.04 -34.56
C SER A 415 -0.83 20.16 -35.02
N ASN A 416 -0.15 21.25 -34.64
CA ASN A 416 1.25 21.49 -34.95
C ASN A 416 2.13 20.93 -33.83
N ARG A 417 2.87 19.86 -34.13
CA ARG A 417 3.79 19.22 -33.18
C ARG A 417 4.87 20.14 -32.60
N PHE A 418 5.11 21.30 -33.21
CA PHE A 418 6.11 22.28 -32.77
C PHE A 418 5.50 23.51 -32.07
N ALA A 419 4.18 23.52 -31.82
CA ALA A 419 3.53 24.66 -31.18
C ALA A 419 4.10 24.95 -29.77
N TYR A 420 4.60 23.93 -29.07
CA TYR A 420 5.27 24.08 -27.78
C TYR A 420 6.55 24.94 -27.81
N LEU A 421 7.13 25.22 -29.00
CA LEU A 421 8.25 26.15 -29.15
C LEU A 421 7.84 27.60 -28.83
N GLY A 422 6.53 27.89 -28.74
CA GLY A 422 6.00 29.17 -28.31
C GLY A 422 6.52 30.33 -29.18
N ASN A 423 7.09 31.33 -28.52
CA ASN A 423 7.64 32.53 -29.15
C ASN A 423 9.14 32.41 -29.50
N GLY A 424 9.73 31.23 -29.38
CA GLY A 424 11.13 30.97 -29.70
C GLY A 424 12.14 31.38 -28.62
N PHE A 425 11.70 31.92 -27.49
CA PHE A 425 12.57 32.28 -26.36
C PHE A 425 12.57 31.19 -25.29
N ALA A 426 13.72 30.94 -24.67
CA ALA A 426 13.82 30.09 -23.49
C ALA A 426 13.49 30.91 -22.24
N VAL A 427 12.83 30.31 -21.24
CA VAL A 427 12.50 31.01 -19.98
C VAL A 427 13.75 31.62 -19.32
N ARG A 428 14.90 30.93 -19.43
CA ARG A 428 16.18 31.42 -18.88
C ARG A 428 16.69 32.73 -19.47
N GLU A 429 16.21 33.13 -20.65
CA GLU A 429 16.54 34.42 -21.27
C GLU A 429 15.89 35.60 -20.55
N THR A 430 15.00 35.34 -19.59
CA THR A 430 14.22 36.39 -18.90
C THR A 430 14.17 36.25 -17.38
N ASP A 431 14.62 35.12 -16.80
CA ASP A 431 14.46 34.84 -15.37
C ASP A 431 15.77 34.93 -14.56
N GLY A 432 16.85 35.42 -15.17
CA GLY A 432 18.14 35.69 -14.52
C GLY A 432 19.01 34.46 -14.32
N ARG A 433 18.67 33.31 -14.89
CA ARG A 433 19.53 32.13 -14.94
C ARG A 433 20.64 32.28 -15.99
N ASP A 434 21.68 31.47 -15.85
CA ASP A 434 22.86 31.50 -16.72
C ASP A 434 22.49 31.18 -18.18
N LEU A 435 22.69 32.12 -19.09
CA LEU A 435 22.42 31.95 -20.53
C LEU A 435 23.35 30.92 -21.18
N SER A 436 24.53 30.71 -20.60
CA SER A 436 25.61 29.85 -21.08
C SER A 436 25.77 28.54 -20.28
N TRP A 437 24.79 28.18 -19.45
CA TRP A 437 24.78 27.00 -18.57
C TRP A 437 25.23 25.68 -19.21
N TYR A 438 25.06 25.54 -20.52
CA TYR A 438 25.44 24.34 -21.28
C TYR A 438 26.97 24.15 -21.36
N LEU A 439 27.75 25.18 -20.99
CA LEU A 439 29.20 25.11 -20.78
C LEU A 439 29.58 24.68 -19.35
N GLY A 440 28.59 24.48 -18.48
CA GLY A 440 28.76 24.26 -17.04
C GLY A 440 28.32 25.48 -16.24
N LEU A 441 28.06 25.28 -14.93
CA LEU A 441 27.69 26.36 -14.01
C LEU A 441 28.92 26.80 -13.21
N LEU A 442 29.20 28.10 -13.19
CA LEU A 442 30.22 28.67 -12.31
C LEU A 442 29.80 28.50 -10.86
N ASN A 443 30.67 27.94 -10.02
CA ASN A 443 30.43 27.62 -8.60
C ASN A 443 29.20 26.70 -8.33
N GLY A 444 28.61 26.11 -9.37
CA GLY A 444 27.38 25.33 -9.26
C GLY A 444 26.09 26.16 -9.15
N ASP A 445 26.16 27.48 -9.33
CA ASP A 445 25.01 28.38 -9.24
C ASP A 445 24.37 28.61 -10.62
N ASP A 446 23.09 28.25 -10.80
CA ASP A 446 22.32 28.56 -12.03
C ASP A 446 21.76 29.98 -11.95
N LYS A 447 22.66 30.96 -12.01
CA LYS A 447 22.37 32.40 -12.09
C LYS A 447 23.29 33.01 -13.11
N GLN A 448 22.82 34.03 -13.83
CA GLN A 448 23.65 34.73 -14.79
C GLN A 448 24.90 35.27 -14.07
N PRO A 449 26.10 34.79 -14.42
CA PRO A 449 27.30 35.28 -13.77
C PRO A 449 27.56 36.72 -14.17
N GLU A 450 27.98 37.54 -13.20
CA GLU A 450 28.61 38.83 -13.47
C GLU A 450 30.06 38.53 -13.86
N LEU A 451 30.39 38.79 -15.13
CA LEU A 451 31.70 38.57 -15.71
C LEU A 451 32.18 39.94 -16.20
N ASP A 452 33.10 40.56 -15.48
CA ASP A 452 33.62 41.89 -15.82
C ASP A 452 34.59 41.76 -17.01
N ASP A 453 34.51 42.69 -17.96
CA ASP A 453 35.41 42.72 -19.13
C ASP A 453 36.88 42.87 -18.69
N GLU A 454 37.15 43.48 -17.53
CA GLU A 454 38.51 43.58 -16.96
C GLU A 454 39.15 42.19 -16.74
N ASP A 455 38.36 41.19 -16.33
CA ASP A 455 38.83 39.82 -16.11
C ASP A 455 39.23 39.10 -17.41
N PHE A 456 38.81 39.64 -18.56
CA PHE A 456 39.02 39.06 -19.88
C PHE A 456 39.78 39.98 -20.84
N ALA A 457 40.41 41.05 -20.34
CA ALA A 457 41.08 42.07 -21.15
C ALA A 457 42.11 41.49 -22.16
N ASP A 458 42.83 40.43 -21.77
CA ASP A 458 43.81 39.75 -22.64
C ASP A 458 43.17 39.00 -23.82
N PHE A 459 41.87 38.69 -23.75
CA PHE A 459 41.10 37.96 -24.76
C PHE A 459 40.20 38.86 -25.60
N LEU A 460 39.91 40.07 -25.13
CA LEU A 460 39.12 41.05 -25.85
C LEU A 460 39.98 41.68 -26.95
N LEU A 461 39.56 41.54 -28.20
CA LEU A 461 40.21 42.24 -29.31
C LEU A 461 39.88 43.73 -29.18
N ASN A 462 40.90 44.56 -28.95
CA ASN A 462 40.77 46.01 -28.91
C ASN A 462 39.92 46.50 -30.10
N THR A 463 38.72 47.00 -29.83
CA THR A 463 37.93 47.79 -30.80
C THR A 463 38.43 49.22 -30.89
#